data_AF-A0A0R3QAC3-F1
#
_entry.id   AF-A0A0R3QAC3-F1
#
_cell.length_a   1.000
_cell.length_b   1.000
_cell.length_c   1.000
_cell.angle_alpha   90.00
_cell.angle_beta   90.00
_cell.angle_gamma   90.00
#
_symmetry.space_group_name_H-M   'P 1'
#
loop_
_entity.id
_entity.type
_entity.pdbx_description
1 polymer ?
#
loop_
_entity_poly.entity_id
_entity_poly.type
_entity_poly.pdbx_seq_one_letter_code
_entity_poly.pdbx_strand_id
1 'polypeptide(L)'
;MDHVHKFIKKLSDALAIIESTINAKKRFKEIVSKYPSLGLAPVHKWAGVGAVCYIPSIVRETPMNEWNKKQRQQVCHLNLELVQSLRSVDTAFSAGESPAYSVSCVKFGMLSNDKDLTDLVHLVAERGREIEQSQKYMESLAEMIRQGIETANKDLKRENDERFMQEVI
;
A
#
# COMPACT_ATOMS: atom_id res chain seq x y z
N MET A 1 -37.97 -26.98 -3.49
CA MET A 1 -36.68 -27.71 -3.47
C MET A 1 -35.55 -26.93 -4.15
N ASP A 2 -35.78 -26.19 -5.23
CA ASP A 2 -34.73 -25.45 -5.96
C ASP A 2 -33.99 -24.39 -5.12
N HIS A 3 -34.71 -23.57 -4.33
CA HIS A 3 -34.08 -22.54 -3.50
C HIS A 3 -33.13 -23.08 -2.42
N VAL A 4 -33.43 -24.25 -1.85
CA VAL A 4 -32.57 -24.89 -0.84
C VAL A 4 -31.26 -25.38 -1.48
N HIS A 5 -31.32 -26.01 -2.65
CA HIS A 5 -30.13 -26.43 -3.37
C HIS A 5 -29.28 -25.23 -3.80
N LYS A 6 -29.91 -24.16 -4.28
CA LYS A 6 -29.22 -22.91 -4.62
C LYS A 6 -28.54 -22.28 -3.41
N PHE A 7 -29.20 -22.30 -2.25
CA PHE A 7 -28.62 -21.83 -0.99
C PHE A 7 -27.41 -22.67 -0.57
N ILE A 8 -27.55 -24.01 -0.55
CA ILE A 8 -26.46 -24.93 -0.22
C ILE A 8 -25.25 -24.68 -1.11
N LYS A 9 -25.47 -24.58 -2.43
CA LYS A 9 -24.40 -24.29 -3.39
C LYS A 9 -23.69 -22.96 -3.08
N LYS A 10 -24.44 -21.88 -2.86
CA LYS A 10 -23.85 -20.56 -2.55
C LYS A 10 -23.08 -20.57 -1.23
N LEU A 11 -23.56 -21.30 -0.23
CA LEU A 11 -22.85 -21.47 1.04
C LEU A 11 -21.55 -22.26 0.84
N SER A 12 -21.58 -23.36 0.09
CA SER A 12 -20.37 -24.14 -0.24
C SER A 12 -19.33 -23.31 -0.99
N ASP A 13 -19.75 -22.54 -2.00
CA ASP A 13 -18.88 -21.63 -2.75
C ASP A 13 -18.23 -20.59 -1.82
N ALA A 14 -19.01 -20.00 -0.91
CA ALA A 14 -18.51 -19.02 0.05
C ALA A 14 -17.52 -19.65 1.05
N LEU A 15 -17.80 -20.85 1.55
CA LEU A 15 -16.92 -21.57 2.47
C LEU A 15 -15.57 -21.91 1.80
N ALA A 16 -15.57 -22.30 0.53
CA ALA A 16 -14.36 -22.58 -0.22
C ALA A 16 -13.45 -21.35 -0.36
N ILE A 17 -14.03 -20.17 -0.60
CA ILE A 17 -13.29 -18.89 -0.65
C ILE A 17 -12.71 -18.55 0.73
N ILE A 18 -13.49 -18.73 1.80
CA ILE A 18 -13.03 -18.47 3.17
C ILE A 18 -11.86 -19.40 3.52
N GLU A 19 -11.99 -20.69 3.24
CA GLU A 19 -10.93 -21.68 3.50
C GLU A 19 -9.65 -21.36 2.72
N SER A 20 -9.78 -21.06 1.42
CA SER A 20 -8.66 -20.62 0.58
C SER A 20 -7.99 -19.35 1.14
N THR A 21 -8.79 -18.36 1.53
CA THR A 21 -8.28 -17.10 2.11
C THR A 21 -7.54 -17.36 3.43
N ILE A 22 -8.04 -18.25 4.30
CA ILE A 22 -7.39 -18.63 5.56
C ILE A 22 -6.06 -19.33 5.28
N ASN A 23 -6.01 -20.26 4.33
CA ASN A 23 -4.78 -20.98 3.98
C ASN A 23 -3.72 -20.06 3.37
N ALA A 24 -4.14 -19.14 2.50
CA ALA A 24 -3.29 -18.07 1.98
C ALA A 24 -2.73 -17.19 3.10
N LYS A 25 -3.57 -16.77 4.06
CA LYS A 25 -3.17 -15.93 5.21
C LYS A 25 -2.08 -16.58 6.08
N LYS A 26 -2.14 -17.89 6.30
CA LYS A 26 -1.11 -18.64 7.05
C LYS A 26 0.28 -18.55 6.39
N ARG A 27 0.33 -18.54 5.06
CA ARG A 27 1.57 -18.55 4.26
C ARG A 27 2.05 -17.14 3.88
N PHE A 28 1.20 -16.13 4.04
CA PHE A 28 1.44 -14.77 3.55
C PHE A 28 2.76 -14.17 4.03
N LYS A 29 3.03 -14.21 5.34
CA LYS A 29 4.27 -13.67 5.91
C LYS A 29 5.51 -14.36 5.35
N GLU A 30 5.49 -15.68 5.20
CA GLU A 30 6.60 -16.45 4.64
C GLU A 30 6.85 -16.07 3.18
N ILE A 31 5.79 -16.00 2.36
CA ILE A 31 5.91 -15.63 0.94
C ILE A 31 6.45 -14.20 0.79
N VAL A 32 5.91 -13.24 1.54
CA VAL A 32 6.36 -11.83 1.50
C VAL A 32 7.83 -11.70 1.90
N SER A 33 8.30 -12.50 2.87
CA SER A 33 9.71 -12.45 3.31
C SER A 33 10.73 -12.81 2.22
N LYS A 34 10.29 -13.44 1.12
CA LYS A 34 11.13 -13.76 -0.05
C LYS A 34 11.38 -12.54 -0.94
N TYR A 35 10.71 -11.41 -0.69
CA TYR A 35 10.79 -10.19 -1.48
C TYR A 35 11.32 -9.03 -0.62
N PRO A 36 12.62 -8.67 -0.72
CA PRO A 36 13.21 -7.58 0.04
C PRO A 36 12.58 -6.20 -0.23
N SER A 37 11.93 -6.02 -1.38
CA SER A 37 11.20 -4.81 -1.74
C SER A 37 9.81 -4.73 -1.10
N LEU A 38 9.37 -5.73 -0.33
CA LEU A 38 8.06 -5.74 0.31
C LEU A 38 8.18 -5.82 1.84
N GLY A 39 7.53 -4.88 2.52
CA GLY A 39 7.33 -4.92 3.97
C GLY A 39 5.90 -5.33 4.31
N LEU A 40 5.73 -6.14 5.37
CA LEU A 40 4.39 -6.40 5.91
C LEU A 40 3.80 -5.11 6.49
N ALA A 41 2.56 -4.80 6.12
CA ALA A 41 1.88 -3.59 6.54
C ALA A 41 0.57 -3.97 7.23
N PRO A 42 0.54 -4.18 8.56
CA PRO A 42 -0.66 -4.59 9.27
C PRO A 42 -1.81 -3.59 9.08
N VAL A 43 -3.01 -4.07 8.78
CA VAL A 43 -4.24 -3.28 8.65
C VAL A 43 -5.27 -3.81 9.64
N HIS A 44 -5.97 -2.92 10.35
CA HIS A 44 -7.01 -3.32 11.29
C HIS A 44 -8.24 -3.90 10.59
N LYS A 45 -8.83 -4.94 11.20
CA LYS A 45 -10.11 -5.54 10.80
C LYS A 45 -10.19 -5.93 9.31
N TRP A 46 -9.09 -6.39 8.72
CA TRP A 46 -9.08 -6.84 7.32
C TRP A 46 -9.47 -8.32 7.18
N ALA A 47 -10.55 -8.57 6.43
CA ALA A 47 -11.08 -9.92 6.18
C ALA A 47 -10.32 -10.70 5.09
N GLY A 48 -9.53 -10.01 4.25
CA GLY A 48 -8.69 -10.64 3.23
C GLY A 48 -7.40 -11.24 3.78
N VAL A 49 -6.51 -11.61 2.87
CA VAL A 49 -5.25 -12.29 3.19
C VAL A 49 -4.33 -11.42 4.06
N GLY A 50 -4.08 -10.17 3.66
CA GLY A 50 -3.15 -9.29 4.35
C GLY A 50 -2.82 -8.05 3.55
N ALA A 51 -1.77 -7.33 3.92
CA ALA A 51 -1.30 -6.17 3.18
C ALA A 51 0.22 -6.02 3.23
N VAL A 52 0.77 -5.44 2.17
CA VAL A 52 2.19 -5.12 2.05
C VAL A 52 2.39 -3.66 1.66
N CYS A 53 3.53 -3.12 2.05
CA CYS A 53 4.06 -1.86 1.56
C CYS A 53 5.24 -2.17 0.64
N TYR A 54 5.22 -1.64 -0.59
CA TYR A 54 6.41 -1.64 -1.43
C TYR A 54 7.42 -0.63 -0.88
N ILE A 55 8.65 -1.08 -0.68
CA ILE A 55 9.78 -0.34 -0.12
C ILE A 55 10.70 0.09 -1.27
N PRO A 56 10.60 1.35 -1.73
CA PRO A 56 11.48 1.85 -2.78
C PRO A 56 12.92 1.97 -2.29
N SER A 57 13.84 1.94 -3.24
CA SER A 57 15.29 1.95 -3.01
C SER A 57 15.74 3.18 -2.22
N ILE A 58 15.04 4.32 -2.36
CA ILE A 58 15.32 5.57 -1.65
C ILE A 58 15.21 5.48 -0.11
N VAL A 59 14.50 4.47 0.42
CA VAL A 59 14.30 4.28 1.86
C VAL A 59 14.70 2.87 2.34
N ARG A 60 15.29 2.06 1.46
CA ARG A 60 15.58 0.63 1.72
C ARG A 60 16.51 0.43 2.92
N GLU A 61 17.44 1.36 3.13
CA GLU A 61 18.41 1.32 4.23
C GLU A 61 17.82 1.76 5.58
N THR A 62 16.59 2.30 5.59
CA THR A 62 15.91 2.76 6.81
C THR A 62 14.74 1.84 7.13
N PRO A 63 14.67 1.26 8.34
CA PRO A 63 13.51 0.48 8.78
C PRO A 63 12.20 1.28 8.69
N MET A 64 11.10 0.60 8.36
CA MET A 64 9.78 1.24 8.16
C MET A 64 9.29 2.08 9.36
N ASN A 65 9.60 1.63 10.58
CA ASN A 65 9.26 2.31 11.83
C ASN A 65 10.05 3.60 12.07
N GLU A 66 11.16 3.80 11.35
CA GLU A 66 12.06 4.95 11.51
C GLU A 66 11.91 5.98 10.39
N TRP A 67 11.04 5.71 9.40
CA TRP A 67 10.81 6.67 8.32
C TRP A 67 10.26 7.99 8.86
N ASN A 68 10.89 9.09 8.42
CA ASN A 68 10.41 10.43 8.67
C ASN A 68 9.18 10.75 7.80
N LYS A 69 8.54 11.91 8.05
CA LYS A 69 7.33 12.33 7.33
C LYS A 69 7.51 12.38 5.81
N LYS A 70 8.67 12.86 5.32
CA LYS A 70 8.95 12.95 3.87
C LYS A 70 9.07 11.57 3.25
N GLN A 71 9.84 10.68 3.89
CA GLN A 71 10.00 9.29 3.44
C GLN A 71 8.63 8.58 3.37
N ARG A 72 7.79 8.72 4.41
CA ARG A 72 6.43 8.16 4.40
C ARG A 72 5.60 8.70 3.26
N GLN A 73 5.63 10.00 3.00
CA GLN A 73 4.88 10.62 1.90
C GLN A 73 5.31 10.06 0.53
N GLN A 74 6.61 9.93 0.29
CA GLN A 74 7.16 9.38 -0.96
C GLN A 74 6.78 7.90 -1.14
N VAL A 75 6.84 7.11 -0.07
CA VAL A 75 6.42 5.70 -0.06
C VAL A 75 4.91 5.57 -0.29
N CYS A 76 4.09 6.39 0.37
CA CYS A 76 2.64 6.43 0.18
C CYS A 76 2.29 6.73 -1.29
N HIS A 77 2.96 7.73 -1.88
CA HIS A 77 2.74 8.11 -3.26
C HIS A 77 2.92 6.91 -4.21
N LEU A 78 4.06 6.22 -4.12
CA LEU A 78 4.34 5.03 -4.93
C LEU A 78 3.31 3.93 -4.68
N ASN A 79 3.01 3.62 -3.41
CA ASN A 79 2.09 2.53 -3.09
C ASN A 79 0.66 2.82 -3.57
N LEU A 80 0.22 4.07 -3.61
CA LEU A 80 -1.08 4.45 -4.17
C LEU A 80 -1.10 4.26 -5.69
N GLU A 81 -0.05 4.67 -6.40
CA GLU A 81 0.08 4.41 -7.85
C GLU A 81 0.13 2.90 -8.14
N LEU A 82 0.85 2.15 -7.31
CA LEU A 82 0.93 0.70 -7.41
C LEU A 82 -0.44 0.04 -7.29
N VAL A 83 -1.25 0.43 -6.32
CA VAL A 83 -2.63 -0.09 -6.21
C VAL A 83 -3.44 0.24 -7.46
N GLN A 84 -3.35 1.46 -7.98
CA GLN A 84 -4.07 1.86 -9.19
C GLN A 84 -3.67 0.99 -10.39
N SER A 85 -2.37 0.76 -10.56
CA SER A 85 -1.85 -0.11 -11.63
C SER A 85 -2.33 -1.56 -11.44
N LEU A 86 -2.27 -2.10 -10.24
CA LEU A 86 -2.64 -3.49 -9.95
C LEU A 86 -4.13 -3.76 -10.14
N ARG A 87 -4.99 -2.80 -9.77
CA ARG A 87 -6.46 -2.93 -9.90
C ARG A 87 -6.94 -3.05 -11.33
N SER A 88 -6.16 -2.59 -12.31
CA SER A 88 -6.49 -2.80 -13.72
C SER A 88 -6.29 -4.25 -14.17
N VAL A 89 -5.50 -5.01 -13.42
CA VAL A 89 -5.18 -6.42 -13.69
C VAL A 89 -6.01 -7.35 -12.82
N ASP A 90 -6.12 -7.05 -11.52
CA ASP A 90 -6.83 -7.92 -10.57
C ASP A 90 -7.56 -7.10 -9.48
N THR A 91 -8.86 -7.37 -9.34
CA THR A 91 -9.74 -6.74 -8.34
C THR A 91 -9.45 -7.15 -6.90
N ALA A 92 -8.63 -8.18 -6.67
CA ALA A 92 -8.18 -8.61 -5.34
C ALA A 92 -7.34 -7.52 -4.64
N PHE A 93 -6.79 -6.55 -5.38
CA PHE A 93 -5.97 -5.49 -4.80
C PHE A 93 -6.78 -4.25 -4.40
N SER A 94 -6.48 -3.71 -3.22
CA SER A 94 -7.06 -2.44 -2.77
C SER A 94 -6.11 -1.59 -1.95
N ALA A 95 -6.31 -0.27 -1.96
CA ALA A 95 -5.53 0.64 -1.12
C ALA A 95 -5.99 0.50 0.33
N GLY A 96 -5.03 0.46 1.23
CA GLY A 96 -5.23 0.60 2.67
C GLY A 96 -4.18 1.50 3.28
N GLU A 97 -4.31 1.73 4.58
CA GLU A 97 -3.32 2.42 5.38
C GLU A 97 -2.93 1.48 6.53
N SER A 98 -1.63 1.40 6.82
CA SER A 98 -1.13 0.66 7.97
C SER A 98 -1.00 1.60 9.17
N PRO A 99 -1.80 1.41 10.23
CA PRO A 99 -1.73 2.27 11.42
C PRO A 99 -0.39 2.16 12.15
N ALA A 100 0.31 1.03 12.01
CA ALA A 100 1.61 0.80 12.64
C ALA A 100 2.72 1.69 12.06
N TYR A 101 2.63 2.06 10.78
CA TYR A 101 3.66 2.80 10.07
C TYR A 101 3.17 4.15 9.51
N SER A 102 1.85 4.39 9.54
CA SER A 102 1.19 5.54 8.91
C SER A 102 1.55 5.67 7.42
N VAL A 103 1.53 4.55 6.70
CA VAL A 103 1.81 4.49 5.26
C VAL A 103 0.70 3.80 4.47
N SER A 104 0.51 4.23 3.23
CA SER A 104 -0.34 3.54 2.27
C SER A 104 0.25 2.16 1.94
N CYS A 105 -0.62 1.18 1.75
CA CYS A 105 -0.25 -0.20 1.50
C CYS A 105 -1.21 -0.86 0.50
N VAL A 106 -0.74 -1.92 -0.14
CA VAL A 106 -1.50 -2.79 -1.01
C VAL A 106 -2.14 -3.89 -0.17
N LYS A 107 -3.47 -3.88 -0.06
CA LYS A 107 -4.24 -4.94 0.57
C LYS A 107 -4.58 -6.03 -0.43
N PHE A 108 -4.40 -7.27 -0.03
CA PHE A 108 -4.82 -8.49 -0.71
C PHE A 108 -6.19 -8.90 -0.16
N GLY A 109 -7.18 -8.97 -1.04
CA GLY A 109 -8.56 -9.36 -0.76
C GLY A 109 -8.71 -10.83 -0.37
N MET A 110 -9.93 -11.32 -0.46
CA MET A 110 -10.21 -12.75 -0.35
C MET A 110 -9.76 -13.44 -1.64
N LEU A 111 -9.27 -14.67 -1.51
CA LEU A 111 -8.83 -15.49 -2.63
C LEU A 111 -9.75 -16.69 -2.81
N SER A 112 -10.11 -16.97 -4.06
CA SER A 112 -10.86 -18.18 -4.42
C SER A 112 -9.97 -19.41 -4.53
N ASN A 113 -8.65 -19.21 -4.66
CA ASN A 113 -7.63 -20.25 -4.69
C ASN A 113 -6.39 -19.74 -3.95
N ASP A 114 -5.93 -20.46 -2.92
CA ASP A 114 -4.80 -20.04 -2.10
C ASP A 114 -3.45 -20.16 -2.83
N LYS A 115 -3.39 -20.95 -3.90
CA LYS A 115 -2.18 -21.15 -4.72
C LYS A 115 -1.78 -19.89 -5.49
N ASP A 116 -2.76 -19.04 -5.83
CA ASP A 116 -2.54 -17.80 -6.57
C ASP A 116 -1.74 -16.76 -5.75
N LEU A 117 -1.67 -16.95 -4.41
CA LEU A 117 -1.04 -15.97 -3.53
C LEU A 117 0.42 -15.68 -3.91
N THR A 118 1.19 -16.69 -4.30
CA THR A 118 2.59 -16.50 -4.68
C THR A 118 2.73 -15.61 -5.91
N ASP A 119 1.89 -15.83 -6.91
CA ASP A 119 1.89 -15.04 -8.15
C ASP A 119 1.39 -13.62 -7.89
N LEU A 120 0.40 -13.46 -7.02
CA LEU A 120 -0.09 -12.14 -6.62
C LEU A 120 0.97 -11.34 -5.88
N VAL A 121 1.71 -11.95 -4.94
CA VAL A 121 2.81 -11.24 -4.24
C VAL A 121 3.94 -10.90 -5.20
N HIS A 122 4.29 -11.81 -6.10
CA HIS A 122 5.27 -11.56 -7.17
C HIS A 122 4.83 -10.38 -8.04
N LEU A 123 3.56 -10.34 -8.46
CA LEU A 123 3.01 -9.26 -9.26
C LEU A 123 3.13 -7.90 -8.56
N VAL A 124 2.86 -7.83 -7.25
CA VAL A 124 3.04 -6.58 -6.48
C VAL A 124 4.51 -6.13 -6.48
N ALA A 125 5.46 -7.06 -6.26
CA ALA A 125 6.89 -6.73 -6.26
C ALA A 125 7.38 -6.26 -7.63
N GLU A 126 7.01 -6.97 -8.70
CA GLU A 126 7.39 -6.63 -10.08
C GLU A 126 6.81 -5.28 -10.50
N ARG A 127 5.50 -5.06 -10.28
CA ARG A 127 4.85 -3.79 -10.64
C ARG A 127 5.37 -2.61 -9.82
N GLY A 128 5.69 -2.83 -8.54
CA GLY A 128 6.31 -1.80 -7.73
C GLY A 128 7.67 -1.36 -8.29
N ARG A 129 8.48 -2.32 -8.74
CA ARG A 129 9.78 -2.05 -9.39
C ARG A 129 9.61 -1.33 -10.72
N GLU A 130 8.67 -1.75 -11.55
CA GLU A 130 8.36 -1.09 -12.83
C GLU A 130 7.96 0.38 -12.64
N ILE A 131 7.10 0.66 -11.65
CA ILE A 131 6.67 2.03 -11.32
C ILE A 131 7.85 2.84 -10.82
N GLU A 132 8.63 2.31 -9.88
CA GLU A 132 9.81 2.99 -9.32
C GLU A 132 10.82 3.40 -10.41
N GLN A 133 10.98 2.56 -11.44
CA GLN A 133 11.89 2.81 -12.57
C GLN A 133 11.27 3.67 -13.68
N SER A 134 9.97 3.97 -13.61
CA SER A 134 9.29 4.72 -14.66
C SER A 134 9.64 6.21 -14.61
N GLN A 135 9.85 6.80 -15.79
CA GLN A 135 10.08 8.24 -15.91
C GLN A 135 8.91 9.05 -15.33
N LYS A 136 7.68 8.60 -15.56
CA LYS A 136 6.46 9.23 -15.04
C LYS A 136 6.47 9.33 -13.51
N TYR A 137 6.88 8.26 -12.81
CA TYR A 137 6.99 8.29 -11.35
C TYR A 137 8.07 9.27 -10.90
N MET A 138 9.24 9.27 -11.55
CA MET A 138 10.32 10.21 -11.20
C MET A 138 9.89 11.68 -11.37
N GLU A 139 9.18 12.00 -12.45
CA GLU A 139 8.62 13.34 -12.69
C GLU A 139 7.57 13.71 -11.64
N SER A 140 6.64 12.80 -11.33
CA SER A 140 5.61 13.00 -10.30
C SER A 140 6.21 13.20 -8.91
N LEU A 141 7.24 12.43 -8.56
CA LEU A 141 7.97 12.55 -7.31
C LEU A 141 8.72 13.89 -7.21
N ALA A 142 9.38 14.32 -8.29
CA ALA A 142 10.07 15.61 -8.36
C ALA A 142 9.09 16.77 -8.16
N GLU A 143 7.93 16.69 -8.81
CA GLU A 143 6.85 17.67 -8.68
C GLU A 143 6.31 17.74 -7.25
N MET A 144 6.08 16.59 -6.60
CA MET A 144 5.69 16.53 -5.19
C MET A 144 6.71 17.21 -4.26
N ILE A 145 8.00 16.98 -4.50
CA ILE A 145 9.08 17.60 -3.72
C ILE A 145 9.08 19.13 -3.92
N ARG A 146 8.97 19.59 -5.18
CA ARG A 146 8.92 21.02 -5.51
C ARG A 146 7.76 21.73 -4.80
N GLN A 147 6.56 21.16 -4.86
CA GLN A 147 5.39 21.70 -4.17
C GLN A 147 5.58 21.72 -2.64
N GLY A 148 6.19 20.68 -2.06
CA GLY A 148 6.51 20.64 -0.64
C GLY A 148 7.46 21.75 -0.20
N ILE A 149 8.47 22.08 -1.02
CA ILE A 149 9.40 23.19 -0.78
C ILE A 149 8.67 24.54 -0.87
N GLU A 150 7.84 24.74 -1.90
CA GLU A 150 7.08 25.98 -2.08
C GLU A 150 6.12 26.24 -0.93
N THR A 151 5.42 25.22 -0.43
CA THR A 151 4.54 25.34 0.74
C THR A 151 5.32 25.70 1.99
N ALA A 152 6.44 25.03 2.27
CA ALA A 152 7.27 25.35 3.44
C ALA A 152 7.82 26.80 3.38
N ASN A 153 8.23 27.27 2.20
CA ASN A 153 8.70 28.65 2.03
C ASN A 153 7.56 29.68 2.23
N LYS A 154 6.34 29.37 1.78
CA LYS A 154 5.17 30.22 2.02
C LYS A 154 4.82 30.29 3.50
N ASP A 155 4.86 29.15 4.19
CA ASP A 155 4.59 29.09 5.63
C ASP A 155 5.62 29.90 6.44
N LEU A 156 6.91 29.77 6.11
CA LEU A 156 7.99 30.56 6.72
C LEU A 156 7.81 32.06 6.49
N LYS A 157 7.40 32.48 5.29
CA LYS A 157 7.15 33.89 4.99
C LYS A 157 5.98 34.42 5.80
N ARG A 158 4.89 33.66 5.88
CA ARG A 158 3.71 34.03 6.69
C ARG A 158 4.05 34.16 8.17
N GLU A 159 4.79 33.21 8.74
CA GLU A 159 5.24 33.28 10.14
C GLU A 159 6.13 34.50 10.40
N ASN A 160 7.01 34.86 9.45
CA ASN A 160 7.83 36.06 9.57
C ASN A 160 6.99 37.35 9.52
N ASP A 161 6.04 37.43 8.58
CA ASP A 161 5.13 38.57 8.45
C ASP A 161 4.25 38.73 9.72
N GLU A 162 3.77 37.62 10.30
CA GLU A 162 3.00 37.60 11.56
C GLU A 162 3.84 38.05 12.76
N ARG A 163 5.10 37.62 12.86
CA ARG A 163 6.02 38.07 13.91
C ARG A 163 6.34 39.55 13.79
N PHE A 164 6.56 40.04 12.57
CA PHE A 164 6.82 41.47 12.32
C PHE A 164 5.63 42.34 12.76
N MET A 165 4.39 41.89 12.55
CA MET A 165 3.19 42.58 13.01
C MET A 165 3.02 42.59 14.53
N GLN A 166 3.57 41.60 15.25
CA GLN A 166 3.54 41.55 16.72
C GLN A 166 4.62 42.41 17.37
N GLU A 167 5.76 42.63 16.69
CA GLU A 167 6.86 43.46 17.20
C GLU A 167 6.64 44.98 16.97
N VAL A 168 5.66 45.36 16.15
CA VAL A 168 5.33 46.77 15.81
C VAL A 168 4.12 47.31 16.62
N ILE A 169 3.59 46.53 17.57
CA ILE A 169 2.53 46.94 18.53
C ILE A 169 3.13 47.15 19.92
#